data_AF-A0A8H5ZBS3-F1
#
_entry.id   AF-A0A8H5ZBS3-F1
#
_cell.length_a   1.000
_cell.length_b   1.000
_cell.length_c   1.000
_cell.angle_alpha   90.00
_cell.angle_beta   90.00
_cell.angle_gamma   90.00
#
_symmetry.space_group_name_H-M   'P 1'
#
loop_
_entity.id
_entity.type
_entity.pdbx_description
1 polymer ?
#
loop_
_entity_poly.entity_id
_entity_poly.type
_entity_poly.pdbx_seq_one_letter_code
_entity_poly.pdbx_strand_id
1 'polypeptide(L)'
;MEERTIVIIPNLYKCFLTQEPRSNQGYQVAKLESERWLAKTCDFAPSMSKKVNACDFSYFISIAAPDAPPDRLKTLCDWGNWLSVGVAPLYHLVEYAHEIVLPDEVFEHPVIQALERLGADFVILSNDILSYRKEEVSPGLKIHV
;
A
#
# COMPACT_ATOMS: atom_id res chain seq x y z
N MET A 1 -29.68 22.06 -5.58
CA MET A 1 -28.38 21.65 -6.17
C MET A 1 -27.34 22.06 -5.16
N GLU A 2 -26.75 21.11 -4.44
CA GLU A 2 -25.64 21.42 -3.52
C GLU A 2 -24.46 21.95 -4.33
N GLU A 3 -23.92 23.07 -3.87
CA GLU A 3 -22.79 23.76 -4.48
C GLU A 3 -21.53 22.90 -4.30
N ARG A 4 -21.06 22.28 -5.39
CA ARG A 4 -19.94 21.34 -5.34
C ARG A 4 -18.62 22.10 -5.33
N THR A 5 -17.89 22.06 -4.22
CA THR A 5 -16.56 22.67 -4.12
C THR A 5 -15.55 21.84 -4.92
N ILE A 6 -14.90 22.47 -5.90
CA ILE A 6 -13.81 21.86 -6.67
C ILE A 6 -12.49 22.29 -6.03
N VAL A 7 -11.76 21.33 -5.46
CA VAL A 7 -10.39 21.55 -4.95
C VAL A 7 -9.40 21.21 -6.05
N ILE A 8 -8.59 22.19 -6.46
CA ILE A 8 -7.49 21.97 -7.40
C ILE A 8 -6.20 21.89 -6.59
N ILE A 9 -5.57 20.72 -6.56
CA ILE A 9 -4.27 20.56 -5.93
C ILE A 9 -3.24 21.27 -6.81
N PRO A 10 -2.52 22.29 -6.29
CA PRO A 10 -1.50 22.98 -7.06
C PRO A 10 -0.40 22.01 -7.46
N ASN A 11 0.21 22.23 -8.63
CA ASN A 11 1.34 21.43 -9.14
C ASN A 11 2.65 21.72 -8.36
N LEU A 12 2.59 21.54 -7.04
CA LEU A 12 3.68 21.70 -6.08
C LEU A 12 4.00 20.36 -5.39
N TYR A 13 3.05 19.42 -5.39
CA TYR A 13 3.22 18.11 -4.80
C TYR A 13 3.88 17.15 -5.79
N LYS A 14 5.06 16.63 -5.43
CA LYS A 14 5.73 15.53 -6.14
C LYS A 14 5.54 14.25 -5.32
N CYS A 15 4.72 13.35 -5.83
CA CYS A 15 4.59 12.00 -5.29
C CYS A 15 5.92 11.24 -5.37
N PHE A 16 6.17 10.28 -4.48
CA PHE A 16 7.30 9.36 -4.61
C PHE A 16 7.25 8.55 -5.92
N LEU A 17 6.07 8.43 -6.55
CA LEU A 17 5.86 7.83 -7.87
C LEU A 17 6.06 8.81 -9.05
N THR A 18 6.68 9.97 -8.83
CA THR A 18 7.01 10.90 -9.93
C THR A 18 8.06 10.34 -10.89
N GLN A 19 8.85 9.37 -10.45
CA GLN A 19 9.70 8.55 -11.30
C GLN A 19 9.06 7.19 -11.49
N GLU A 20 9.27 6.58 -12.66
CA GLU A 20 8.82 5.22 -12.91
C GLU A 20 9.52 4.29 -11.91
N PRO A 21 8.76 3.63 -11.02
CA PRO A 21 9.36 2.87 -9.95
C PRO A 21 9.90 1.55 -10.50
N ARG A 22 11.04 1.12 -9.95
CA ARG A 22 11.46 -0.26 -10.13
C ARG A 22 10.45 -1.17 -9.44
N SER A 23 10.01 -2.22 -10.11
CA SER A 23 9.07 -3.21 -9.58
C SER A 23 9.62 -4.63 -9.74
N ASN A 24 9.17 -5.52 -8.86
CA ASN A 24 9.55 -6.93 -8.91
C ASN A 24 8.99 -7.61 -10.17
N GLN A 25 9.83 -8.35 -10.89
CA GLN A 25 9.43 -9.08 -12.11
C GLN A 25 8.35 -10.14 -11.85
N GLY A 26 8.31 -10.71 -10.64
CA GLY A 26 7.33 -11.71 -10.21
C GLY A 26 5.95 -11.14 -9.85
N TYR A 27 5.76 -9.81 -9.91
CA TYR A 27 4.53 -9.12 -9.49
C TYR A 27 3.25 -9.76 -10.01
N GLN A 28 3.14 -9.99 -11.32
CA GLN A 28 1.91 -10.49 -11.94
C GLN A 28 1.51 -11.87 -11.42
N VAL A 29 2.50 -12.74 -11.20
CA VAL A 29 2.30 -14.09 -10.66
C VAL A 29 1.88 -14.01 -9.20
N ALA A 30 2.63 -13.25 -8.38
CA ALA A 30 2.36 -13.10 -6.96
C ALA A 30 0.99 -12.46 -6.69
N LYS A 31 0.61 -11.43 -7.46
CA LYS A 31 -0.72 -10.81 -7.42
C LYS A 31 -1.82 -11.84 -7.64
N LEU A 32 -1.73 -12.58 -8.75
CA LEU A 32 -2.75 -13.54 -9.14
C LEU A 32 -2.94 -14.63 -8.10
N GLU A 33 -1.84 -15.17 -7.57
CA GLU A 33 -1.89 -16.21 -6.54
C GLU A 33 -2.44 -15.67 -5.22
N SER A 34 -2.01 -14.47 -4.82
CA SER A 34 -2.43 -13.86 -3.55
C SER A 34 -3.92 -13.55 -3.54
N GLU A 35 -4.40 -12.86 -4.58
CA GLU A 35 -5.80 -12.43 -4.67
C GLU A 35 -6.75 -13.63 -4.80
N ARG A 36 -6.35 -14.68 -5.54
CA ARG A 36 -7.12 -15.93 -5.61
C ARG A 36 -7.18 -16.64 -4.27
N TRP A 37 -6.05 -16.75 -3.57
CA TRP A 37 -5.99 -17.36 -2.25
C TRP A 37 -6.86 -16.58 -1.24
N LEU A 38 -6.75 -15.25 -1.22
CA LEU A 38 -7.50 -14.39 -0.31
C LEU A 38 -9.00 -14.50 -0.58
N ALA A 39 -9.43 -14.39 -1.84
CA ALA A 39 -10.83 -14.49 -2.21
C ALA A 39 -11.44 -15.84 -1.82
N LYS A 40 -10.68 -16.93 -2.00
CA LYS A 40 -11.12 -18.27 -1.57
C LYS A 40 -11.18 -18.40 -0.05
N THR A 41 -10.16 -17.90 0.66
CA THR A 41 -10.03 -18.05 2.11
C THR A 41 -11.09 -17.27 2.87
N CYS A 42 -11.42 -16.06 2.40
CA CYS A 42 -12.42 -15.20 3.01
C CYS A 42 -13.82 -15.34 2.38
N ASP A 43 -14.02 -16.30 1.46
CA ASP A 43 -15.25 -16.51 0.71
C ASP A 43 -15.84 -15.21 0.11
N PHE A 44 -14.97 -14.43 -0.56
CA PHE A 44 -15.34 -13.12 -1.07
C PHE A 44 -16.37 -13.20 -2.19
N ALA A 45 -17.43 -12.41 -2.07
CA ALA A 45 -18.32 -12.12 -3.18
C ALA A 45 -17.55 -11.52 -4.37
N PRO A 46 -17.97 -11.75 -5.62
CA PRO A 46 -17.28 -11.23 -6.80
C PRO A 46 -17.05 -9.71 -6.79
N SER A 47 -17.97 -8.97 -6.16
CA SER A 47 -17.84 -7.52 -5.98
C SER A 47 -16.69 -7.11 -5.07
N MET A 48 -16.39 -7.90 -4.03
CA MET A 48 -15.26 -7.67 -3.13
C MET A 48 -13.95 -8.03 -3.80
N SER A 49 -13.88 -9.18 -4.48
CA SER A 49 -12.68 -9.57 -5.25
C SER A 49 -12.33 -8.52 -6.31
N LYS A 50 -13.33 -7.96 -6.99
CA LYS A 50 -13.12 -6.85 -7.93
C LYS A 50 -12.54 -5.60 -7.25
N LYS A 51 -12.95 -5.28 -6.02
CA LYS A 51 -12.40 -4.15 -5.25
C LYS A 51 -10.95 -4.39 -4.85
N VAL A 52 -10.62 -5.59 -4.38
CA VAL A 52 -9.25 -5.98 -4.03
C VAL A 52 -8.34 -5.87 -5.26
N ASN A 53 -8.73 -6.48 -6.38
CA ASN A 53 -7.94 -6.45 -7.62
C ASN A 53 -7.73 -5.04 -8.17
N ALA A 54 -8.70 -4.14 -7.94
CA ALA A 54 -8.62 -2.74 -8.34
C ALA A 54 -7.81 -1.85 -7.39
N CYS A 55 -7.63 -2.28 -6.14
CA CYS A 55 -6.78 -1.59 -5.16
C CYS A 55 -5.30 -1.92 -5.41
N ASP A 56 -5.02 -3.16 -5.79
CA ASP A 56 -3.70 -3.61 -6.25
C ASP A 56 -2.55 -3.34 -5.26
N PHE A 57 -2.73 -3.73 -4.00
CA PHE A 57 -1.66 -3.64 -3.01
C PHE A 57 -0.45 -4.47 -3.42
N SER A 58 -0.66 -5.56 -4.16
CA SER A 58 0.42 -6.38 -4.73
C SER A 58 1.39 -5.57 -5.59
N TYR A 59 0.91 -4.56 -6.33
CA TYR A 59 1.77 -3.67 -7.10
C TYR A 59 2.61 -2.77 -6.20
N PHE A 60 2.00 -2.17 -5.19
CA PHE A 60 2.73 -1.38 -4.19
C PHE A 60 3.81 -2.21 -3.48
N ILE A 61 3.49 -3.44 -3.07
CA ILE A 61 4.45 -4.39 -2.50
C ILE A 61 5.60 -4.68 -3.46
N SER A 62 5.31 -4.87 -4.75
CA SER A 62 6.35 -5.12 -5.76
C SER A 62 7.33 -3.96 -5.94
N ILE A 63 6.91 -2.73 -5.64
CA ILE A 63 7.74 -1.53 -5.68
C ILE A 63 8.55 -1.42 -4.38
N ALA A 64 7.93 -1.74 -3.24
CA ALA A 64 8.57 -1.67 -1.93
C ALA A 64 9.66 -2.74 -1.75
N ALA A 65 9.45 -3.94 -2.30
CA ALA A 65 10.38 -5.07 -2.25
C ALA A 65 10.71 -5.61 -3.66
N PRO A 66 11.37 -4.80 -4.50
CA PRO A 66 11.58 -5.11 -5.91
C PRO A 66 12.52 -6.30 -6.17
N ASP A 67 13.35 -6.67 -5.18
CA ASP A 67 14.26 -7.82 -5.24
C ASP A 67 13.81 -8.99 -4.36
N ALA A 68 12.59 -8.95 -3.80
CA ALA A 68 12.09 -10.04 -2.98
C ALA A 68 12.04 -11.36 -3.78
N PRO A 69 12.52 -12.48 -3.21
CA PRO A 69 12.34 -13.81 -3.79
C PRO A 69 10.86 -14.12 -4.03
N PRO A 70 10.50 -14.94 -5.04
CA PRO A 70 9.09 -15.17 -5.41
C PRO A 70 8.18 -15.64 -4.26
N ASP A 71 8.67 -16.55 -3.40
CA ASP A 71 7.95 -17.08 -2.24
C ASP A 71 7.73 -16.01 -1.16
N ARG A 72 8.74 -15.17 -0.93
CA ARG A 72 8.64 -14.03 0.00
C ARG A 72 7.72 -12.95 -0.55
N LEU A 73 7.83 -12.61 -1.84
CA LEU A 73 6.98 -11.61 -2.51
C LEU A 73 5.50 -11.99 -2.39
N LYS A 74 5.15 -13.26 -2.63
CA LYS A 74 3.79 -13.76 -2.42
C LYS A 74 3.33 -13.57 -0.98
N THR A 75 4.17 -13.93 -0.01
CA THR A 75 3.86 -13.71 1.41
C THR A 75 3.57 -12.24 1.68
N LEU A 76 4.39 -11.33 1.18
CA LEU A 76 4.20 -9.89 1.32
C LEU A 76 2.87 -9.42 0.69
N CYS A 77 2.52 -9.91 -0.50
CA CYS A 77 1.25 -9.61 -1.14
C CYS A 77 0.04 -10.09 -0.31
N ASP A 78 0.14 -11.28 0.32
CA ASP A 78 -0.92 -11.80 1.17
C ASP A 78 -1.18 -10.90 2.37
N TRP A 79 -0.11 -10.53 3.07
CA TRP A 79 -0.18 -9.62 4.22
C TRP A 79 -0.70 -8.25 3.78
N GLY A 80 -0.23 -7.74 2.64
CA GLY A 80 -0.66 -6.46 2.10
C GLY A 80 -2.15 -6.41 1.76
N ASN A 81 -2.66 -7.46 1.10
CA ASN A 81 -4.07 -7.56 0.74
C ASN A 81 -4.97 -7.88 1.95
N TRP A 82 -4.50 -8.67 2.92
CA TRP A 82 -5.28 -9.04 4.11
C TRP A 82 -5.46 -7.87 5.09
N LEU A 83 -4.38 -7.15 5.40
CA LEU A 83 -4.39 -6.08 6.40
C LEU A 83 -4.70 -4.70 5.82
N SER A 84 -4.85 -4.56 4.49
CA SER A 84 -4.87 -3.26 3.80
C SER A 84 -3.69 -2.39 4.26
N VAL A 85 -2.46 -2.85 3.97
CA VAL A 85 -1.24 -2.48 4.69
C VAL A 85 -1.18 -1.02 5.14
N GLY A 86 -1.06 -0.82 6.46
CA GLY A 86 -0.43 0.38 7.00
C GLY A 86 1.06 0.34 6.70
N VAL A 87 1.70 1.51 6.58
CA VAL A 87 3.10 1.61 6.15
C VAL A 87 4.07 1.02 7.19
N ALA A 88 3.71 1.03 8.47
CA ALA A 88 4.56 0.51 9.54
C ALA A 88 4.85 -1.01 9.43
N PRO A 89 3.85 -1.91 9.32
CA PRO A 89 4.11 -3.33 9.06
C PRO A 89 4.94 -3.63 7.81
N LEU A 90 4.96 -2.72 6.82
CA LEU A 90 5.71 -2.92 5.58
C LEU A 90 7.22 -2.96 5.81
N TYR A 91 7.76 -2.17 6.75
CA TYR A 91 9.20 -2.16 7.05
C TYR A 91 9.68 -3.56 7.47
N HIS A 92 8.98 -4.17 8.41
CA HIS A 92 9.31 -5.52 8.88
C HIS A 92 9.08 -6.61 7.83
N LEU A 93 8.10 -6.42 6.95
CA LEU A 93 7.88 -7.32 5.82
C LEU A 93 9.02 -7.24 4.80
N VAL A 94 9.56 -6.05 4.56
CA VAL A 94 10.75 -5.85 3.71
C VAL A 94 11.98 -6.47 4.36
N GLU A 95 12.17 -6.30 5.67
CA GLU A 95 13.25 -6.97 6.41
C GLU A 95 13.16 -8.49 6.27
N TYR A 96 11.97 -9.07 6.47
CA TYR A 96 11.69 -10.48 6.27
C TYR A 96 11.99 -10.96 4.83
N ALA A 97 11.59 -10.18 3.82
CA ALA A 97 11.78 -10.57 2.42
C ALA A 97 13.25 -10.61 2.00
N HIS A 98 14.09 -9.80 2.64
CA HIS A 98 15.52 -9.69 2.35
C HIS A 98 16.43 -10.35 3.39
N GLU A 99 15.84 -11.07 4.35
CA GLU A 99 16.57 -11.72 5.44
C GLU A 99 17.47 -10.75 6.21
N ILE A 100 16.99 -9.51 6.35
CA ILE A 100 17.66 -8.46 7.11
C ILE A 100 17.29 -8.66 8.58
N VAL A 101 18.31 -8.70 9.42
CA VAL A 101 18.16 -8.68 10.88
C VAL A 101 18.62 -7.31 11.34
N LEU A 102 17.67 -6.40 11.57
CA LEU A 102 17.95 -5.09 12.12
C LEU A 102 18.20 -5.21 13.63
N PRO A 103 19.36 -4.79 14.16
CA PRO A 103 19.61 -4.84 15.60
C PRO A 103 18.66 -3.92 16.37
N ASP A 104 18.23 -4.36 17.56
CA ASP A 104 17.29 -3.61 18.40
C ASP A 104 17.78 -2.19 18.69
N GLU A 105 19.08 -1.99 18.93
CA GLU A 105 19.65 -0.66 19.18
C GLU A 105 19.55 0.29 17.97
N VAL A 106 19.49 -0.26 16.75
CA VAL A 106 19.28 0.51 15.53
C VAL A 106 17.79 0.77 15.34
N PHE A 107 16.95 -0.25 15.50
CA PHE A 107 15.51 -0.10 15.39
C PHE A 107 14.96 0.94 16.38
N GLU A 108 15.38 0.86 17.64
CA GLU A 108 14.99 1.78 18.72
C GLU A 108 15.68 3.15 18.65
N HIS A 109 16.64 3.32 17.74
CA HIS A 109 17.34 4.60 17.61
C HIS A 109 16.34 5.71 17.25
N PRO A 110 16.28 6.83 17.99
CA PRO A 110 15.25 7.86 17.79
C PRO A 110 15.16 8.40 16.36
N VAL A 111 16.28 8.46 15.65
CA VAL A 111 16.31 8.88 14.24
C VAL A 111 15.64 7.85 13.32
N ILE A 112 15.82 6.55 13.56
CA ILE A 112 15.19 5.50 12.76
C ILE A 112 13.68 5.50 12.98
N GLN A 113 13.25 5.57 14.24
CA GLN A 113 11.84 5.72 14.61
C GLN A 113 11.20 6.98 14.01
N ALA A 114 11.92 8.11 13.97
CA ALA A 114 11.45 9.33 13.33
C ALA A 114 11.32 9.18 11.81
N LEU A 115 12.29 8.53 11.16
CA LEU A 115 12.25 8.27 9.72
C LEU A 115 11.10 7.33 9.33
N GLU A 116 10.85 6.28 10.12
CA GLU A 116 9.74 5.36 9.91
C GLU A 116 8.39 6.10 9.95
N ARG A 117 8.19 6.94 10.97
CA ARG A 117 6.98 7.76 11.12
C ARG A 117 6.82 8.75 9.96
N LEU A 118 7.88 9.48 9.61
CA LEU A 118 7.83 10.44 8.50
C LEU A 118 7.56 9.75 7.16
N GLY A 119 8.11 8.55 6.94
CA GLY A 119 7.83 7.75 5.75
C GLY A 119 6.36 7.30 5.70
N ALA A 120 5.81 6.85 6.83
CA ALA A 120 4.41 6.49 6.96
C ALA A 120 3.49 7.69 6.70
N ASP A 121 3.74 8.83 7.34
CA ASP A 121 2.98 10.07 7.14
C ASP A 121 3.01 10.51 5.69
N PHE A 122 4.18 10.41 5.03
CA PHE A 122 4.31 10.77 3.63
C PHE A 122 3.42 9.90 2.74
N VAL A 123 3.43 8.57 2.93
CA VAL A 123 2.60 7.66 2.13
C VAL A 123 1.11 7.83 2.42
N ILE A 124 0.72 8.04 3.68
CA ILE A 124 -0.68 8.26 4.08
C ILE A 124 -1.22 9.57 3.47
N LEU A 125 -0.49 10.68 3.64
CA LEU A 125 -0.88 11.96 3.03
C LEU A 125 -0.97 11.86 1.51
N SER A 126 -0.04 11.13 0.89
CA SER A 126 -0.07 10.86 -0.55
C SER A 126 -1.33 10.07 -0.95
N ASN A 127 -1.70 9.07 -0.16
CA ASN A 127 -2.89 8.27 -0.38
C ASN A 127 -4.16 9.13 -0.27
N ASP A 128 -4.32 9.89 0.80
CA ASP A 128 -5.49 10.76 1.04
C ASP A 128 -5.69 11.75 -0.12
N ILE A 129 -4.61 12.38 -0.58
CA ILE A 129 -4.65 13.33 -1.70
C ILE A 129 -5.12 12.64 -3.00
N LEU A 130 -4.60 11.45 -3.29
CA LEU A 130 -4.89 10.72 -4.52
C LEU A 130 -6.25 10.00 -4.48
N SER A 131 -6.71 9.57 -3.30
CA SER A 131 -7.96 8.84 -3.10
C SER A 131 -9.17 9.75 -2.86
N TYR A 132 -8.96 11.02 -2.44
CA TYR A 132 -10.01 11.96 -2.06
C TYR A 132 -11.24 11.93 -2.97
N ARG A 133 -11.05 12.09 -4.28
CA ARG A 133 -12.16 12.13 -5.24
C ARG A 133 -12.93 10.81 -5.31
N LYS A 134 -12.25 9.68 -5.22
CA LYS A 134 -12.85 8.34 -5.22
C LYS A 134 -13.69 8.13 -3.96
N GLU A 135 -13.24 8.67 -2.83
CA GLU A 135 -13.90 8.53 -1.53
C GLU A 135 -15.10 9.46 -1.37
N GLU A 136 -14.98 10.73 -1.80
CA GLU A 136 -16.07 11.73 -1.75
C GLU A 136 -17.32 11.27 -2.51
N VAL A 137 -17.14 10.63 -3.67
CA VAL A 137 -18.27 10.13 -4.49
C VAL A 137 -18.82 8.79 -4.01
N SER A 138 -18.20 8.18 -2.99
CA SER A 138 -18.63 6.89 -2.46
C SER A 138 -19.88 7.09 -1.58
N PRO A 139 -21.02 6.44 -1.89
CA PRO A 139 -22.29 6.70 -1.22
C PRO A 139 -22.34 6.35 0.28
N GLY A 140 -21.28 5.77 0.84
CA GLY A 140 -21.17 5.40 2.24
C GLY A 140 -20.32 6.33 3.12
N LEU A 141 -19.59 7.29 2.55
CA LEU A 141 -18.68 8.17 3.31
C LEU A 141 -19.23 9.60 3.32
N LYS A 142 -20.16 9.88 4.25
CA LYS A 142 -20.52 11.27 4.57
C LYS A 142 -19.49 11.80 5.54
N ILE A 143 -18.45 12.44 5.03
CA ILE A 143 -17.54 13.23 5.86
C ILE A 143 -18.30 14.50 6.25
N HIS A 144 -18.81 14.52 7.48
CA HIS A 144 -19.34 15.74 8.07
C HIS A 144 -18.15 16.60 8.50
N VAL A 145 -17.89 17.67 7.74
CA VAL A 145 -16.96 18.74 8.12
C VAL A 145 -17.73 19.76 8.96
#